data_AF-A0A6J0LJR5-F1
#
_entry.id   AF-A0A6J0LJR5-F1
#
_cell.length_a   1.000
_cell.length_b   1.000
_cell.length_c   1.000
_cell.angle_alpha   90.00
_cell.angle_beta   90.00
_cell.angle_gamma   90.00
#
_symmetry.space_group_name_H-M   'P 1'
#
loop_
_entity.id
_entity.type
_entity.pdbx_description
1 polymer ?
#
loop_
_entity_poly.entity_id
_entity_poly.type
_entity_poly.pdbx_seq_one_letter_code
_entity_poly.pdbx_strand_id
1 'polypeptide(L)'
;MDDRKSEIENWDLDAGIYMSFYLLKSSLEEDADTMLELDSPESRNESCRSFVGRLNESLAVWGDRLPVEARVAYTKMAEEICELLLSGLSVYPDRESQLRCFMTAFKAPLPEDVRSSHLQDAVSLFSLYLSETGNQTSA
;
A
#
# COMPACT_ATOMS: atom_id res chain seq x y z
N MET A 1 16.30 -8.45 26.05
CA MET A 1 15.91 -7.16 25.47
C MET A 1 17.21 -6.52 25.02
N ASP A 2 17.40 -6.29 23.72
CA ASP A 2 18.69 -5.94 23.14
C ASP A 2 18.95 -4.44 23.35
N ASP A 3 19.79 -4.08 24.31
CA ASP A 3 20.08 -2.69 24.74
C ASP A 3 20.63 -1.80 23.61
N ARG A 4 21.04 -2.39 22.49
CA ARG A 4 21.51 -1.66 21.30
C ARG A 4 20.40 -0.97 20.52
N LYS A 5 19.13 -1.36 20.73
CA LYS A 5 17.98 -0.70 20.08
C LYS A 5 17.76 0.73 20.58
N SER A 6 18.09 1.01 21.84
CA SER A 6 17.93 2.34 22.45
C SER A 6 18.97 3.37 22.01
N GLU A 7 20.07 2.93 21.37
CA GLU A 7 21.14 3.83 20.92
C GLU A 7 20.87 4.43 19.53
N ILE A 8 19.90 3.89 18.79
CA ILE A 8 19.53 4.40 17.46
C ILE A 8 18.20 5.14 17.57
N GLU A 9 18.27 6.46 17.44
CA GLU A 9 17.11 7.34 17.38
C GLU A 9 16.15 6.84 16.28
N ASN A 10 14.92 6.48 16.67
CA ASN A 10 13.88 5.93 15.79
C ASN A 10 14.19 4.59 15.08
N TRP A 11 14.94 3.68 15.73
CA TRP A 11 15.22 2.33 15.21
C TRP A 11 13.98 1.57 14.70
N ASP A 12 12.88 1.59 15.45
CA ASP A 12 11.64 0.88 15.08
C ASP A 12 10.94 1.51 13.85
N LEU A 13 11.25 2.77 13.54
CA LEU A 13 10.73 3.49 12.38
C LEU A 13 11.53 3.14 11.13
N ASP A 14 12.86 3.26 11.13
CA ASP A 14 13.65 3.19 9.90
C ASP A 14 14.28 1.81 9.61
N ALA A 15 14.88 1.18 10.62
CA ALA A 15 15.53 -0.13 10.42
C ALA A 15 14.49 -1.24 10.17
N GLY A 16 13.27 -1.03 10.69
CA GLY A 16 12.15 -1.94 10.49
C GLY A 16 11.50 -1.85 9.10
N ILE A 17 11.63 -0.73 8.37
CA ILE A 17 10.91 -0.52 7.09
C ILE A 17 11.34 -1.54 6.03
N TYR A 18 12.64 -1.78 5.86
CA TYR A 18 13.14 -2.74 4.87
C TYR A 18 12.64 -4.17 5.15
N MET A 19 12.68 -4.61 6.42
CA MET A 19 12.20 -5.94 6.78
C MET A 19 10.69 -6.05 6.60
N SER A 20 9.94 -5.02 7.03
CA SER A 20 8.48 -4.97 6.82
C SER A 20 8.10 -4.95 5.35
N PHE A 21 8.89 -4.29 4.50
CA PHE A 21 8.69 -4.30 3.05
C PHE A 21 8.81 -5.71 2.48
N TYR A 22 9.90 -6.44 2.74
CA TYR A 22 10.09 -7.78 2.18
C TYR A 22 9.08 -8.79 2.71
N LEU A 23 8.72 -8.70 4.00
CA LEU A 23 7.67 -9.55 4.57
C LEU A 23 6.31 -9.27 3.91
N LEU A 24 5.93 -8.00 3.79
CA LEU A 24 4.68 -7.63 3.14
C LEU A 24 4.68 -8.01 1.66
N LYS A 25 5.78 -7.78 0.95
CA LYS A 25 5.92 -8.12 -0.46
C LYS A 25 5.76 -9.62 -0.68
N SER A 26 6.46 -10.46 0.08
CA SER A 26 6.31 -11.93 0.01
C SER A 26 4.86 -12.34 0.23
N SER A 27 4.21 -11.75 1.24
CA SER A 27 2.81 -12.05 1.55
C SER A 27 1.81 -11.60 0.47
N LEU A 28 2.14 -10.55 -0.30
CA LEU A 28 1.33 -10.10 -1.44
C LEU A 28 1.57 -10.93 -2.70
N GLU A 29 2.77 -11.46 -2.88
CA GLU A 29 3.19 -12.27 -4.04
C GLU A 29 2.89 -13.76 -3.87
N GLU A 30 2.85 -14.28 -2.65
CA GLU A 30 2.51 -15.67 -2.36
C GLU A 30 1.09 -15.97 -2.85
N ASP A 31 1.03 -16.89 -3.83
CA ASP A 31 -0.19 -17.34 -4.50
C ASP A 31 -1.29 -17.67 -3.48
N ALA A 32 -2.53 -17.31 -3.82
CA ALA A 32 -3.75 -17.63 -3.06
C ALA A 32 -3.95 -19.13 -2.75
N ASP A 33 -3.09 -20.01 -3.26
CA ASP A 33 -3.10 -21.47 -3.08
C ASP A 33 -2.12 -21.97 -1.98
N THR A 34 -1.23 -21.11 -1.47
CA THR A 34 -0.36 -21.41 -0.33
C THR A 34 -0.72 -20.50 0.84
N MET A 35 -1.57 -21.01 1.72
CA MET A 35 -1.88 -20.37 2.99
C MET A 35 -0.59 -20.00 3.73
N LEU A 36 -0.37 -18.70 4.00
CA LEU A 36 -0.22 -18.11 5.35
C LEU A 36 0.02 -16.58 5.26
N GLU A 37 -0.71 -15.84 6.11
CA GLU A 37 -0.46 -14.47 6.64
C GLU A 37 -1.39 -13.30 6.23
N LEU A 38 -2.17 -13.36 5.15
CA LEU A 38 -3.25 -12.38 4.91
C LEU A 38 -4.59 -13.09 4.77
N ASP A 39 -5.15 -13.52 5.91
CA ASP A 39 -6.37 -14.33 6.02
C ASP A 39 -7.63 -13.74 5.36
N SER A 40 -7.59 -12.49 4.85
CA SER A 40 -8.66 -11.91 4.05
C SER A 40 -8.17 -10.78 3.11
N PRO A 41 -8.93 -10.45 2.05
CA PRO A 41 -8.65 -9.29 1.19
C PRO A 41 -8.55 -7.97 1.98
N GLU A 42 -9.36 -7.79 3.01
CA GLU A 42 -9.34 -6.60 3.88
C GLU A 42 -8.05 -6.51 4.69
N SER A 43 -7.58 -7.65 5.23
CA SER A 43 -6.29 -7.74 5.92
C SER A 43 -5.14 -7.27 5.02
N ARG A 44 -5.18 -7.65 3.74
CA ARG A 44 -4.19 -7.22 2.74
C ARG A 44 -4.12 -5.70 2.60
N ASN A 45 -5.27 -5.04 2.40
CA ASN A 45 -5.29 -3.58 2.26
C ASN A 45 -4.84 -2.87 3.54
N GLU A 46 -5.21 -3.41 4.70
CA GLU A 46 -4.82 -2.82 5.99
C GLU A 46 -3.31 -2.95 6.26
N SER A 47 -2.70 -4.09 5.92
CA SER A 47 -1.25 -4.27 6.00
C SER A 47 -0.51 -3.32 5.05
N CYS A 48 -0.99 -3.15 3.82
CA CYS A 48 -0.45 -2.15 2.88
C CYS A 48 -0.59 -0.72 3.43
N ARG A 49 -1.74 -0.39 3.99
CA ARG A 49 -2.01 0.93 4.58
C ARG A 49 -1.12 1.21 5.77
N SER A 50 -0.92 0.23 6.64
CA SER A 50 -0.02 0.32 7.80
C SER A 50 1.41 0.59 7.34
N PHE A 51 1.90 -0.18 6.36
CA PHE A 51 3.23 0.01 5.78
C PHE A 51 3.40 1.41 5.15
N VAL A 52 2.43 1.84 4.33
CA VAL A 52 2.41 3.19 3.74
C VAL A 52 2.40 4.27 4.81
N GLY A 53 1.64 4.08 5.90
CA GLY A 53 1.62 4.97 7.05
C GLY A 53 3.01 5.14 7.67
N ARG A 54 3.72 4.03 7.89
CA ARG A 54 5.09 4.04 8.42
C ARG A 54 6.09 4.73 7.51
N LEU A 55 5.99 4.53 6.19
CA LEU A 55 6.82 5.27 5.23
C LEU A 55 6.61 6.78 5.34
N ASN A 56 5.35 7.22 5.37
CA ASN A 56 5.01 8.63 5.50
C ASN A 56 5.43 9.22 6.85
N GLU A 57 5.30 8.46 7.93
CA GLU A 57 5.75 8.86 9.26
C GLU A 57 7.27 9.07 9.29
N SER A 58 8.04 8.11 8.77
CA SER A 58 9.50 8.25 8.65
C SER A 58 9.89 9.45 7.79
N LEU A 59 9.26 9.62 6.63
CA LEU A 59 9.49 10.79 5.77
C LEU A 59 9.18 12.11 6.48
N ALA A 60 8.12 12.16 7.31
CA ALA A 60 7.75 13.36 8.06
C ALA A 60 8.72 13.65 9.22
N VAL A 61 9.23 12.61 9.90
CA VAL A 61 10.17 12.74 11.01
C VAL A 61 11.55 13.20 10.53
N TRP A 62 12.05 12.60 9.45
CA TRP A 62 13.40 12.88 8.96
C TRP A 62 13.45 14.00 7.92
N GLY A 63 12.42 14.15 7.09
CA GLY A 63 12.35 15.15 6.03
C GLY A 63 13.65 15.21 5.22
N ASP A 64 14.26 16.40 5.16
CA ASP A 64 15.52 16.63 4.44
C ASP A 64 16.75 15.97 5.07
N ARG A 65 16.65 15.48 6.31
CA ARG A 65 17.74 14.74 6.99
C ARG A 65 17.84 13.30 6.48
N LEU A 66 16.77 12.75 5.89
CA LEU A 66 16.81 11.42 5.33
C LEU A 66 17.68 11.44 4.06
N PRO A 67 18.68 10.54 3.90
CA PRO A 67 19.48 10.48 2.69
C PRO A 67 18.60 10.37 1.43
N VAL A 68 19.06 10.97 0.32
CA VAL A 68 18.31 10.96 -0.95
C VAL A 68 18.01 9.53 -1.38
N GLU A 69 18.98 8.64 -1.21
CA GLU A 69 18.90 7.22 -1.55
C GLU A 69 17.80 6.51 -0.74
N ALA A 70 17.64 6.86 0.54
CA ALA A 70 16.58 6.30 1.38
C ALA A 70 15.20 6.82 0.97
N ARG A 71 15.07 8.11 0.62
CA ARG A 71 13.81 8.65 0.07
C ARG A 71 13.42 7.95 -1.24
N VAL A 72 14.39 7.76 -2.14
CA VAL A 72 14.18 7.02 -3.40
C VAL A 72 13.77 5.58 -3.12
N ALA A 73 14.44 4.91 -2.17
CA ALA A 73 14.08 3.55 -1.77
C ALA A 73 12.65 3.47 -1.22
N TYR A 74 12.22 4.42 -0.38
CA TYR A 74 10.87 4.45 0.16
C TYR A 74 9.82 4.68 -0.93
N THR A 75 10.08 5.57 -1.88
CA THR A 75 9.22 5.76 -3.05
C THR A 75 9.12 4.47 -3.87
N LYS A 76 10.23 3.76 -4.11
CA LYS A 76 10.21 2.49 -4.84
C LYS A 76 9.47 1.38 -4.09
N MET A 77 9.67 1.25 -2.79
CA MET A 77 8.91 0.31 -1.96
C MET A 77 7.41 0.63 -2.00
N ALA A 78 7.04 1.91 -1.91
CA ALA A 78 5.67 2.34 -2.01
C ALA A 78 5.04 2.00 -3.36
N GLU A 79 5.75 2.25 -4.47
CA GLU A 79 5.33 1.86 -5.82
C GLU A 79 5.07 0.35 -5.90
N GLU A 80 6.05 -0.49 -5.55
CA GLU A 80 5.93 -1.95 -5.64
C GLU A 80 4.77 -2.50 -4.80
N ILE A 81 4.60 -2.03 -3.56
CA ILE A 81 3.49 -2.46 -2.70
C ILE A 81 2.14 -2.00 -3.26
N CYS A 82 2.05 -0.79 -3.82
CA CYS A 82 0.81 -0.31 -4.44
C CYS A 82 0.47 -1.10 -5.71
N GLU A 83 1.45 -1.41 -6.55
CA GLU A 83 1.27 -2.22 -7.75
C GLU A 83 0.78 -3.63 -7.41
N LEU A 84 1.37 -4.28 -6.40
CA LEU A 84 0.93 -5.60 -5.93
C LEU A 84 -0.49 -5.56 -5.36
N LEU A 85 -0.81 -4.56 -4.53
CA LEU A 85 -2.15 -4.37 -3.97
C LEU A 85 -3.21 -4.18 -5.07
N LEU A 86 -2.92 -3.32 -6.06
CA LEU A 86 -3.86 -2.97 -7.13
C LEU A 86 -3.97 -4.07 -8.21
N SER A 87 -2.92 -4.85 -8.43
CA SER A 87 -2.99 -6.03 -9.31
C SER A 87 -3.89 -7.11 -8.72
N GLY A 88 -4.00 -7.17 -7.38
CA GLY A 88 -4.85 -8.10 -6.65
C GLY A 88 -6.32 -7.70 -6.52
N LEU A 89 -6.82 -6.67 -7.22
CA LEU A 89 -8.18 -6.14 -7.03
C LEU A 89 -9.31 -7.16 -7.27
N SER A 90 -9.07 -8.15 -8.13
CA SER A 90 -10.03 -9.22 -8.47
C SER A 90 -10.44 -10.09 -7.28
N VAL A 91 -9.61 -10.12 -6.22
CA VAL A 91 -9.84 -10.92 -5.00
C VAL A 91 -10.85 -10.23 -4.05
N TYR A 92 -11.13 -8.94 -4.25
CA TYR A 92 -12.14 -8.22 -3.44
C TYR A 92 -13.56 -8.48 -3.94
N PRO A 93 -14.52 -8.75 -3.03
CA PRO A 93 -15.86 -9.16 -3.41
C PRO A 93 -16.73 -8.01 -3.95
N ASP A 94 -16.40 -6.77 -3.61
CA ASP A 94 -17.22 -5.60 -3.94
C ASP A 94 -16.37 -4.39 -4.40
N ARG A 95 -17.03 -3.48 -5.13
CA ARG A 95 -16.39 -2.29 -5.72
C ARG A 95 -15.94 -1.28 -4.67
N GLU A 96 -16.62 -1.19 -3.53
CA GLU A 96 -16.23 -0.26 -2.46
C GLU A 96 -14.89 -0.68 -1.84
N SER A 97 -14.74 -1.98 -1.55
CA SER A 97 -13.49 -2.57 -1.06
C SER A 97 -12.34 -2.40 -2.05
N GLN A 98 -12.61 -2.51 -3.36
CA GLN A 98 -11.62 -2.20 -4.41
C GLN A 98 -11.20 -0.71 -4.38
N LEU A 99 -12.15 0.22 -4.28
CA LEU A 99 -11.87 1.66 -4.19
C LEU A 99 -11.07 2.03 -2.92
N ARG A 100 -11.28 1.32 -1.80
CA ARG A 100 -10.47 1.51 -0.58
C ARG A 100 -9.00 1.13 -0.76
N CYS A 101 -8.64 0.30 -1.73
CA CYS A 101 -7.26 -0.01 -2.06
C CYS A 101 -6.58 1.16 -2.79
N PHE A 102 -7.31 1.80 -3.71
CA PHE A 102 -6.84 3.04 -4.34
C PHE A 102 -6.63 4.18 -3.33
N MET A 103 -7.47 4.28 -2.29
CA MET A 103 -7.26 5.24 -1.21
C MET A 103 -5.95 5.01 -0.44
N THR A 104 -5.51 3.75 -0.31
CA THR A 104 -4.21 3.41 0.27
C THR A 104 -3.08 3.85 -0.67
N ALA A 105 -3.16 3.52 -1.96
CA ALA A 105 -2.17 3.93 -2.96
C ALA A 105 -2.06 5.46 -3.10
N PHE A 106 -3.18 6.19 -3.01
CA PHE A 106 -3.18 7.65 -3.09
C PHE A 106 -2.43 8.32 -1.94
N LYS A 107 -2.43 7.69 -0.75
CA LYS A 107 -1.71 8.19 0.42
C LYS A 107 -0.23 7.81 0.42
N ALA A 108 0.21 6.96 -0.51
CA ALA A 108 1.59 6.52 -0.57
C ALA A 108 2.51 7.61 -1.16
N PRO A 109 3.80 7.64 -0.77
CA PRO A 109 4.78 8.61 -1.26
C PRO A 109 5.24 8.30 -2.70
N LEU A 110 4.28 8.21 -3.62
CA LEU A 110 4.45 7.91 -5.03
C LEU A 110 4.84 9.14 -5.85
N PRO A 111 5.52 8.97 -6.99
CA PRO A 111 5.64 10.02 -8.00
C PRO A 111 4.27 10.47 -8.50
N GLU A 112 4.18 11.72 -8.97
CA GLU A 112 2.92 12.32 -9.40
C GLU A 112 2.30 11.61 -10.61
N ASP A 113 3.12 11.16 -11.55
CA ASP A 113 2.70 10.42 -12.74
C ASP A 113 2.10 9.05 -12.38
N VAL A 114 2.76 8.30 -11.50
CA VAL A 114 2.25 7.01 -11.00
C VAL A 114 0.94 7.20 -10.23
N ARG A 115 0.89 8.20 -9.33
CA ARG A 115 -0.33 8.52 -8.57
C ARG A 115 -1.48 8.91 -9.50
N SER A 116 -1.19 9.66 -10.56
CA SER A 116 -2.18 10.07 -11.55
C SER A 116 -2.72 8.89 -12.34
N SER A 117 -1.87 7.92 -12.71
CA SER A 117 -2.30 6.68 -13.36
C SER A 117 -3.30 5.92 -12.47
N HIS A 118 -2.95 5.69 -11.20
CA HIS A 118 -3.86 5.01 -10.27
C HIS A 118 -5.16 5.78 -10.04
N LEU A 119 -5.13 7.12 -10.06
CA LEU A 119 -6.34 7.93 -9.97
C LEU A 119 -7.24 7.73 -11.19
N GLN A 120 -6.68 7.65 -12.39
CA GLN A 120 -7.44 7.36 -13.61
C GLN A 120 -8.11 5.97 -13.55
N ASP A 121 -7.40 4.97 -13.04
CA ASP A 121 -7.93 3.62 -12.83
C ASP A 121 -9.08 3.63 -11.80
N ALA A 122 -8.92 4.36 -10.70
CA ALA A 122 -9.95 4.51 -9.68
C ALA A 122 -11.22 5.19 -10.23
N VAL A 123 -11.06 6.24 -11.05
CA VAL A 123 -12.18 6.93 -11.71
C VAL A 123 -12.89 6.01 -12.71
N SER A 124 -12.12 5.22 -13.46
CA SER A 124 -12.66 4.22 -14.38
C SER A 124 -13.52 3.18 -13.63
N LEU A 125 -12.99 2.66 -12.52
CA LEU A 125 -13.70 1.70 -11.67
C LEU A 125 -14.97 2.30 -11.04
N PHE A 126 -14.89 3.52 -10.54
CA PHE A 126 -16.03 4.23 -9.96
C PHE A 126 -17.12 4.50 -11.00
N SER A 127 -16.74 4.89 -12.21
CA SER A 127 -17.69 5.11 -13.32
C SER A 127 -18.41 3.84 -13.74
N LEU A 128 -17.68 2.71 -13.77
CA LEU A 128 -18.26 1.39 -14.00
C LEU A 128 -19.27 1.03 -12.90
N TYR A 129 -18.90 1.24 -11.63
CA TYR A 129 -19.80 1.00 -10.49
C TYR A 129 -21.10 1.82 -10.57
N LEU A 130 -21.02 3.11 -10.93
CA LEU A 130 -22.21 3.95 -11.13
C LEU A 130 -23.09 3.44 -12.29
N SER A 131 -22.48 2.92 -13.35
CA SER A 131 -23.20 2.37 -14.50
C SER A 131 -23.91 1.06 -14.15
N GLU A 132 -23.24 0.18 -13.39
CA GLU A 132 -23.80 -1.08 -12.89
C GLU A 132 -25.00 -0.84 -11.96
N THR A 133 -24.86 0.11 -11.02
CA THR A 133 -25.93 0.45 -10.06
C THR A 133 -27.11 1.19 -10.69
N GLY A 134 -26.86 2.11 -11.63
CA GLY A 134 -27.92 2.81 -12.37
C GLY A 134 -28.79 1.89 -13.26
N ASN A 135 -28.19 0.81 -13.78
CA ASN A 135 -28.92 -0.21 -14.54
C ASN A 135 -29.78 -1.12 -13.65
N GLN A 136 -29.39 -1.37 -12.39
CA GLN A 136 -30.17 -2.18 -11.46
C GLN A 136 -31.45 -1.48 -10.97
N THR A 137 -31.49 -0.15 -10.98
CA THR A 137 -32.68 0.65 -10.60
C THR A 137 -33.68 0.86 -11.74
N SER A 138 -33.34 0.45 -12.97
CA SER A 138 -34.17 0.66 -14.17
C SER A 138 -34.90 -0.61 -14.66
N ALA A 139 -34.84 -1.70 -13.88
CA ALA A 139 -35.54 -2.97 -14.11
C ALA A 139 -36.58 -3.22 -13.00
#